data_AF-A0A847YDS5-F1
#
_entry.id   AF-A0A847YDS5-F1
#
_cell.length_a   1.000
_cell.length_b   1.000
_cell.length_c   1.000
_cell.angle_alpha   90.00
_cell.angle_beta   90.00
_cell.angle_gamma   90.00
#
_symmetry.space_group_name_H-M   'P 1'
#
loop_
_entity.id
_entity.type
_entity.pdbx_description
1 polymer ?
#
loop_
_entity_poly.entity_id
_entity_poly.type
_entity_poly.pdbx_seq_one_letter_code
_entity_poly.pdbx_strand_id
1 'polypeptide(L)'
;MVVCEKGVSPVSENLRSILETFQNQYPGREYTIEIVCPEFTSVCPKTGQPDFGTITILYSPSQLCVELKSLKLYLQAYRNM
;
A
#
# COMPACT_ATOMS: atom_id res chain seq x y z
N MET A 1 -23.20 -10.33 -2.24
CA MET A 1 -23.20 -9.30 -3.29
C MET A 1 -23.79 -8.04 -2.68
N VAL A 2 -22.96 -7.20 -2.06
CA VAL A 2 -23.35 -5.83 -1.70
C VAL A 2 -22.58 -4.96 -2.66
N VAL A 3 -23.25 -4.52 -3.71
CA VAL A 3 -22.72 -3.57 -4.68
C VAL A 3 -22.85 -2.20 -4.02
N CYS A 4 -21.74 -1.63 -3.55
CA CYS A 4 -21.70 -0.26 -3.07
C CYS A 4 -21.32 0.63 -4.25
N GLU A 5 -22.31 1.03 -5.05
CA GLU A 5 -22.17 2.15 -5.98
C GLU A 5 -22.23 3.43 -5.14
N LYS A 6 -21.13 4.20 -5.03
CA LYS A 6 -21.08 5.68 -5.02
C LYS A 6 -19.62 6.17 -4.96
N GLY A 7 -19.19 6.83 -6.04
CA GLY A 7 -18.18 7.90 -6.02
C GLY A 7 -16.73 7.46 -5.83
N VAL A 8 -16.08 6.98 -6.90
CA VAL A 8 -14.62 7.00 -6.98
C VAL A 8 -14.19 8.47 -7.00
N SER A 9 -13.59 8.95 -5.91
CA SER A 9 -13.01 10.29 -5.85
C SER A 9 -11.87 10.41 -6.87
N PRO A 10 -11.63 11.60 -7.46
CA PRO A 10 -10.61 11.82 -8.50
C PRO A 10 -9.16 11.57 -8.03
N VAL A 11 -8.96 11.19 -6.77
CA VAL A 11 -7.68 10.86 -6.16
C VAL A 11 -7.21 9.45 -6.52
N SER A 12 -8.12 8.54 -6.91
CA SER A 12 -7.78 7.12 -7.08
C SER A 12 -6.91 6.80 -8.30
N GLU A 13 -6.98 7.60 -9.38
CA GLU A 13 -6.27 7.34 -10.63
C GLU A 13 -4.75 7.64 -10.56
N ASN A 14 -4.28 8.37 -9.53
CA ASN A 14 -2.85 8.75 -9.38
C ASN A 14 -2.10 8.00 -8.25
N LEU A 15 -2.75 7.15 -7.46
CA LEU A 15 -2.08 6.49 -6.33
C LEU A 15 -1.05 5.46 -6.77
N ARG A 16 -1.37 4.70 -7.83
CA ARG A 16 -0.48 3.63 -8.32
C ARG A 16 0.82 4.18 -8.89
N SER A 17 0.81 5.40 -9.45
CA SER A 17 2.01 6.04 -10.00
C SER A 17 3.01 6.50 -8.95
N ILE A 18 2.63 6.53 -7.67
CA ILE A 18 3.54 6.85 -6.57
C ILE A 18 4.51 5.68 -6.32
N LEU A 19 4.08 4.43 -6.56
CA LEU A 19 4.88 3.24 -6.27
C LEU A 19 6.07 3.14 -7.22
N GLU A 20 7.26 3.08 -6.64
CA GLU A 20 8.51 2.88 -7.35
C GLU A 20 9.06 1.47 -7.05
N THR A 21 9.95 1.01 -7.93
CA THR A 21 10.60 -0.29 -7.80
C THR A 21 12.08 -0.18 -8.12
N PHE A 22 12.88 -1.08 -7.55
CA PHE A 22 14.29 -1.25 -7.90
C PHE A 22 14.60 -2.70 -8.29
N GLN A 23 15.73 -2.91 -8.97
CA GLN A 23 16.15 -4.24 -9.42
C GLN A 23 16.45 -5.17 -8.24
N ASN A 24 15.93 -6.39 -8.28
CA ASN A 24 16.32 -7.44 -7.35
C ASN A 24 17.79 -7.81 -7.61
N GLN A 25 18.63 -7.73 -6.58
CA GLN A 25 20.06 -8.10 -6.66
C GLN A 25 20.29 -9.61 -6.79
N TYR A 26 19.31 -10.43 -6.40
CA TYR A 26 19.40 -11.89 -6.35
C TYR A 26 18.16 -12.56 -7.00
N PRO A 27 17.85 -12.32 -8.29
CA PRO A 27 16.61 -12.80 -8.93
C PRO A 27 16.56 -14.33 -9.10
N GLY A 28 17.69 -15.03 -8.96
CA GLY A 28 17.76 -16.49 -9.01
C GLY A 28 17.69 -17.17 -7.63
N ARG A 29 17.54 -16.40 -6.56
CA ARG A 29 17.42 -16.92 -5.19
C ARG A 29 16.00 -16.69 -4.69
N GLU A 30 15.40 -17.73 -4.14
CA GLU A 30 14.17 -17.60 -3.37
C GLU A 30 14.47 -17.00 -2.00
N TYR A 31 13.82 -15.88 -1.70
CA TYR A 31 13.82 -15.25 -0.39
C TYR A 31 12.52 -14.46 -0.22
N THR A 32 12.11 -14.27 1.04
CA THR A 32 10.91 -13.49 1.38
C THR A 32 11.34 -12.14 1.93
N ILE A 33 10.74 -11.08 1.40
CA ILE A 33 10.79 -9.75 1.99
C ILE A 33 9.57 -9.59 2.89
N GLU A 34 9.81 -9.27 4.15
CA GLU A 34 8.79 -8.85 5.11
C GLU A 34 8.88 -7.34 5.33
N ILE A 35 7.77 -6.64 5.12
CA ILE A 35 7.63 -5.21 5.41
C ILE A 35 6.50 -5.06 6.43
N VAL A 36 6.85 -4.56 7.61
CA VAL A 36 5.90 -4.25 8.69
C VAL A 36 5.66 -2.75 8.72
N CYS A 37 4.42 -2.34 8.52
CA CYS A 37 3.98 -0.94 8.50
C CYS A 37 3.01 -0.70 9.68
N PRO A 38 3.54 -0.40 10.89
CA PRO A 38 2.71 -0.22 12.09
C PRO A 38 2.00 1.15 12.15
N GLU A 39 2.31 2.05 11.21
CA GLU A 39 1.80 3.43 11.18
C GLU A 39 0.62 3.61 10.22
N PHE A 40 -0.02 2.51 9.78
CA PHE A 40 -1.15 2.63 8.86
C PHE A 40 -2.38 3.22 9.55
N THR A 41 -3.02 4.17 8.87
CA THR A 41 -4.25 4.80 9.32
C THR A 41 -5.11 5.24 8.14
N SER A 42 -6.42 5.20 8.32
CA SER A 42 -7.43 5.68 7.37
C SER A 42 -8.64 6.25 8.10
N VAL A 43 -9.65 6.78 7.40
CA VAL A 43 -10.88 7.29 7.99
C VAL A 43 -12.01 6.30 7.79
N CYS A 44 -12.74 5.99 8.86
CA CYS A 44 -13.92 5.15 8.76
C CYS A 44 -15.02 5.88 7.97
N PRO A 45 -15.52 5.33 6.83
CA PRO A 45 -16.50 6.01 5.98
C PRO A 45 -17.86 6.19 6.65
N LYS A 46 -18.15 5.44 7.73
CA LYS A 46 -19.41 5.54 8.48
C LYS A 46 -19.36 6.59 9.59
N THR A 47 -18.25 6.67 10.31
CA THR A 47 -18.15 7.45 11.55
C THR A 47 -17.27 8.69 11.42
N GLY A 48 -16.44 8.78 10.38
CA GLY A 48 -15.46 9.85 10.21
C GLY A 48 -14.29 9.80 11.21
N GLN A 49 -14.18 8.75 12.01
CA GLN A 49 -13.11 8.56 12.99
C GLN A 49 -11.88 7.91 12.33
N PRO A 50 -10.67 8.20 12.82
CA PRO A 50 -9.47 7.54 12.34
C PRO A 50 -9.40 6.08 12.81
N ASP A 51 -9.15 5.17 11.88
CA ASP A 51 -8.80 3.78 12.12
C ASP A 51 -7.27 3.65 12.10
N PHE A 52 -6.73 2.77 12.94
CA PHE A 52 -5.29 2.47 13.02
C PHE A 52 -5.07 0.97 12.89
N GLY A 53 -3.96 0.59 12.24
CA GLY A 53 -3.60 -0.81 12.10
C GLY A 53 -2.15 -1.02 11.70
N THR A 54 -1.71 -2.26 11.83
CA THR A 54 -0.43 -2.71 11.29
C THR A 54 -0.69 -3.49 10.01
N ILE A 55 -0.06 -3.07 8.91
CA ILE A 55 -0.05 -3.85 7.67
C ILE A 55 1.27 -4.61 7.61
N THR A 56 1.20 -5.93 7.43
CA THR A 56 2.36 -6.77 7.13
C THR A 56 2.28 -7.24 5.68
N ILE A 57 3.28 -6.88 4.88
CA ILE A 57 3.41 -7.29 3.48
C ILE A 57 4.52 -8.33 3.40
N LEU A 58 4.17 -9.52 2.94
CA LEU A 58 5.09 -10.63 2.71
C LEU A 58 5.08 -10.95 1.22
N TYR A 59 6.24 -10.90 0.57
CA TYR A 59 6.35 -11.29 -0.82
C TYR A 59 7.74 -11.85 -1.16
N SER A 60 7.80 -12.72 -2.16
CA SER A 60 9.06 -13.17 -2.78
C SER A 60 9.27 -12.37 -4.07
N PRO A 61 10.30 -11.49 -4.14
CA PRO A 61 10.55 -10.71 -5.35
C PRO A 61 11.08 -11.59 -6.48
N SER A 62 10.58 -11.37 -7.70
CA SER A 62 11.21 -11.90 -8.92
C SER A 62 12.28 -10.92 -9.41
N GLN A 63 12.02 -10.11 -10.45
CA GLN A 63 13.01 -9.17 -11.00
C GLN A 63 13.07 -7.83 -10.24
N LEU A 64 11.99 -7.45 -9.56
CA LEU A 64 11.83 -6.13 -8.96
C LEU A 64 11.45 -6.25 -7.48
N CYS A 65 11.94 -5.29 -6.70
CA CYS A 65 11.56 -5.06 -5.32
C CYS A 65 10.82 -3.73 -5.20
N VAL A 66 9.84 -3.66 -4.29
CA VAL A 66 9.14 -2.40 -3.99
C VAL A 66 10.09 -1.46 -3.25
N GLU A 67 10.11 -0.19 -3.63
CA GLU A 67 10.90 0.83 -2.95
C GLU A 67 10.14 1.32 -1.70
N LEU A 68 10.83 1.42 -0.54
CA LEU A 68 10.17 1.61 0.75
C LEU A 68 9.58 3.02 0.95
N LYS A 69 10.20 4.05 0.38
CA LYS A 69 9.71 5.44 0.49
C LYS A 69 8.40 5.62 -0.27
N SER A 70 8.34 5.16 -1.51
CA SER A 70 7.16 5.19 -2.36
C SER A 70 6.03 4.34 -1.78
N LEU A 71 6.33 3.15 -1.23
CA LEU A 71 5.36 2.35 -0.47
C LEU A 71 4.82 3.12 0.74
N LYS A 72 5.68 3.79 1.50
CA LYS A 72 5.25 4.65 2.62
C LYS A 72 4.32 5.77 2.16
N LEU A 73 4.68 6.49 1.09
CA LEU A 73 3.84 7.57 0.54
C LEU A 73 2.50 7.04 0.03
N TYR A 74 2.50 5.87 -0.62
CA TYR A 74 1.28 5.18 -1.05
C TYR A 74 0.36 4.88 0.14
N LEU A 75 0.88 4.28 1.22
CA LEU A 75 0.09 3.99 2.41
C LEU A 75 -0.40 5.25 3.13
N GLN A 76 0.42 6.31 3.18
CA GLN A 76 0.03 7.58 3.81
C GLN A 76 -1.08 8.31 3.06
N ALA A 77 -1.24 8.06 1.76
CA ALA A 77 -2.32 8.67 0.99
C ALA A 77 -3.72 8.21 1.44
N TYR A 78 -3.83 7.07 2.15
CA TYR A 78 -5.08 6.58 2.73
C TYR A 78 -5.47 7.29 4.03
N ARG A 79 -4.60 8.12 4.62
CA ARG A 79 -4.85 8.78 5.91
C ARG A 79 -6.15 9.59 5.98
N ASN A 80 -6.59 10.13 4.85
CA ASN A 80 -7.79 10.96 4.75
C ASN A 80 -8.88 10.32 3.87
N MET A 81 -8.78 9.02 3.58
CA MET A 81 -9.75 8.25 2.80
C MET A 81 -10.68 7.45 3.69
#